data_AF-A0A060GV73-F1
#
_entry.id   AF-A0A060GV73-F1
#
_cell.length_a   1.000
_cell.length_b   1.000
_cell.length_c   1.000
_cell.angle_alpha   90.00
_cell.angle_beta   90.00
_cell.angle_gamma   90.00
#
_symmetry.space_group_name_H-M   'P 1'
#
loop_
_entity.id
_entity.type
_entity.pdbx_description
1 polymer ?
#
loop_
_entity_poly.entity_id
_entity_poly.type
_entity_poly.pdbx_seq_one_letter_code
_entity_poly.pdbx_strand_id
1 'polypeptide(L)'
;ISSNHWVSAWAGLEINTLAITPLISKSHHPRAIEAAIKYFLVQAAASTLLLFSSMINAWHTGQWDITQLNHPTSSLLLTTAIAMKLGLVPFHFWFPEVLQGSPLITAMLLSTVMKFPPITIYFLTS
;
A
#
# COMPACT_ATOMS: atom_id res chain seq x y z
N ILE A 1 -8.05 3.55 -9.10
CA ILE A 1 -8.35 4.88 -9.69
C ILE A 1 -9.78 4.92 -10.23
N SER A 2 -10.19 3.98 -11.08
CA SER A 2 -11.59 3.87 -11.57
C SER A 2 -12.56 3.14 -10.61
N SER A 3 -12.05 2.65 -9.48
CA SER A 3 -12.81 1.89 -8.49
C SER A 3 -13.68 2.82 -7.65
N ASN A 4 -14.96 2.48 -7.48
CA ASN A 4 -15.88 3.13 -6.53
C ASN A 4 -16.12 2.30 -5.26
N HIS A 5 -15.73 1.02 -5.28
CA HIS A 5 -15.96 0.06 -4.20
C HIS A 5 -14.65 -0.30 -3.49
N TRP A 6 -14.67 -0.42 -2.16
CA TRP A 6 -13.47 -0.69 -1.34
C TRP A 6 -12.72 -1.96 -1.77
N VAL A 7 -13.43 -3.05 -2.04
CA VAL A 7 -12.81 -4.33 -2.45
C VAL A 7 -12.05 -4.20 -3.78
N SER A 8 -12.56 -3.44 -4.75
CA SER A 8 -11.87 -3.27 -6.03
C SER A 8 -10.66 -2.35 -5.92
N ALA A 9 -10.73 -1.31 -5.08
CA ALA A 9 -9.58 -0.49 -4.75
C ALA A 9 -8.47 -1.30 -4.05
N TRP A 10 -8.86 -2.14 -3.08
CA TRP A 10 -7.93 -3.05 -2.39
C TRP A 10 -7.29 -4.06 -3.34
N ALA A 11 -8.08 -4.72 -4.19
CA ALA A 11 -7.55 -5.68 -5.17
C ALA A 11 -6.53 -5.03 -6.12
N GLY A 12 -6.78 -3.79 -6.56
CA GLY A 12 -5.83 -3.03 -7.36
C GLY A 12 -4.51 -2.76 -6.64
N LEU A 13 -4.55 -2.47 -5.33
CA LEU A 13 -3.34 -2.30 -4.52
C LEU A 13 -2.58 -3.62 -4.34
N GLU A 14 -3.25 -4.76 -4.17
CA GLU A 14 -2.61 -6.07 -4.07
C GLU A 14 -1.96 -6.54 -5.37
N ILE A 15 -2.60 -6.26 -6.51
CA ILE A 15 -2.00 -6.58 -7.82
C ILE A 15 -0.69 -5.79 -7.98
N ASN A 16 -0.67 -4.52 -7.55
CA ASN A 16 0.54 -3.70 -7.60
C ASN A 16 1.66 -4.24 -6.70
N THR A 17 1.35 -4.72 -5.49
CA THR A 17 2.36 -5.29 -4.56
C THR A 17 2.93 -6.59 -5.11
N LEU A 18 2.07 -7.50 -5.58
CA LEU A 18 2.48 -8.78 -6.16
C LEU A 18 3.28 -8.60 -7.46
N ALA A 19 2.91 -7.64 -8.31
CA ALA A 19 3.62 -7.38 -9.57
C ALA A 19 5.05 -6.89 -9.36
N ILE A 20 5.31 -6.10 -8.31
CA ILE A 20 6.65 -5.50 -8.05
C ILE A 20 7.59 -6.40 -7.27
N THR A 21 7.06 -7.33 -6.48
CA THR A 21 7.89 -8.27 -5.72
C THR A 21 8.94 -9.00 -6.59
N PRO A 22 8.58 -9.61 -7.75
CA PRO A 22 9.56 -10.26 -8.63
C PRO A 22 10.50 -9.28 -9.33
N LEU A 23 10.07 -8.02 -9.54
CA LEU A 23 10.91 -6.97 -10.12
C LEU A 23 12.05 -6.58 -9.17
N ILE A 24 11.78 -6.53 -7.85
CA ILE A 24 12.81 -6.27 -6.82
C ILE A 24 13.83 -7.41 -6.79
N SER A 25 13.37 -8.67 -6.81
CA SER A 25 14.25 -9.85 -6.73
C SER A 25 14.94 -10.24 -8.05
N LYS A 26 14.83 -9.43 -9.11
CA LYS A 26 15.31 -9.76 -10.46
C LYS A 26 16.80 -10.13 -10.54
N SER A 27 17.64 -9.51 -9.71
CA SER A 27 19.09 -9.78 -9.72
C SER A 27 19.48 -11.06 -9.01
N HIS A 28 18.55 -11.72 -8.30
CA HIS A 28 18.78 -12.92 -7.48
C HIS A 28 19.91 -12.82 -6.43
N HIS A 29 20.41 -11.61 -6.17
CA HIS A 29 21.40 -11.37 -5.12
C HIS A 29 20.74 -11.50 -3.73
N PRO A 30 21.42 -12.03 -2.71
CA PRO A 30 20.85 -12.18 -1.36
C PRO A 30 20.20 -10.90 -0.82
N ARG A 31 20.85 -9.75 -1.06
CA ARG A 31 20.32 -8.42 -0.72
C ARG A 31 18.99 -8.08 -1.42
N ALA A 32 18.85 -8.45 -2.70
CA ALA A 32 17.64 -8.18 -3.46
C ALA A 32 16.47 -9.05 -2.98
N ILE A 33 16.77 -10.29 -2.56
CA ILE A 33 15.80 -11.19 -1.95
C ILE A 33 15.34 -10.65 -0.59
N GLU A 34 16.28 -10.21 0.26
CA GLU A 34 15.96 -9.58 1.55
C GLU A 34 15.08 -8.33 1.37
N ALA A 35 15.42 -7.47 0.41
CA ALA A 35 14.61 -6.31 0.04
C ALA A 35 13.20 -6.70 -0.41
N ALA A 36 13.06 -7.73 -1.25
CA ALA A 36 11.76 -8.21 -1.70
C ALA A 36 10.88 -8.71 -0.54
N ILE A 37 11.48 -9.43 0.42
CA ILE A 37 10.79 -9.93 1.61
C ILE A 37 10.35 -8.76 2.50
N LYS A 38 11.23 -7.79 2.77
CA LYS A 38 10.90 -6.59 3.56
C LYS A 38 9.76 -5.80 2.94
N TYR A 39 9.83 -5.57 1.63
CA TYR A 39 8.75 -4.92 0.87
C TYR A 39 7.43 -5.68 1.01
N PHE A 40 7.45 -7.00 0.75
CA PHE A 40 6.25 -7.82 0.80
C PHE A 40 5.58 -7.79 2.18
N LEU A 41 6.34 -7.98 3.26
CA LEU A 41 5.79 -8.01 4.62
C LEU A 41 5.13 -6.69 5.01
N VAL A 42 5.79 -5.56 4.74
CA VAL A 42 5.24 -4.24 5.09
C VAL A 42 4.02 -3.92 4.24
N GLN A 43 4.07 -4.21 2.94
CA GLN A 43 2.96 -3.91 2.04
C GLN A 43 1.74 -4.81 2.28
N ALA A 44 1.96 -6.07 2.65
CA ALA A 44 0.90 -6.99 3.06
C ALA A 44 0.25 -6.52 4.36
N ALA A 45 1.04 -6.16 5.38
CA ALA A 45 0.52 -5.61 6.64
C ALA A 45 -0.32 -4.34 6.38
N ALA A 46 0.20 -3.40 5.58
CA ALA A 46 -0.53 -2.19 5.22
C ALA A 46 -1.83 -2.49 4.46
N SER A 47 -1.83 -3.53 3.61
CA SER A 47 -3.00 -3.97 2.87
C SER A 47 -4.08 -4.57 3.77
N THR A 48 -3.68 -5.37 4.76
CA THR A 48 -4.60 -5.91 5.77
C THR A 48 -5.23 -4.83 6.63
N LEU A 49 -4.47 -3.79 7.02
CA LEU A 49 -4.99 -2.63 7.73
C LEU A 49 -6.01 -1.86 6.89
N LEU A 50 -5.78 -1.73 5.58
CA LEU A 50 -6.73 -1.10 4.66
C LEU A 50 -8.04 -1.88 4.60
N LEU A 51 -7.99 -3.21 4.46
CA LEU A 51 -9.21 -4.04 4.55
C LEU A 51 -9.90 -3.92 5.90
N PHE A 52 -9.14 -3.89 6.99
CA PHE A 52 -9.72 -3.75 8.32
C PHE A 52 -10.42 -2.40 8.48
N SER A 53 -9.85 -1.33 7.94
CA SER A 53 -10.47 0.00 7.92
C SER A 53 -11.80 0.02 7.16
N SER A 54 -11.87 -0.64 5.99
CA SER A 54 -13.09 -0.68 5.18
C SER A 54 -14.16 -1.58 5.79
N MET A 55 -13.78 -2.70 6.41
CA MET A 55 -14.71 -3.58 7.14
C MET A 55 -15.33 -2.89 8.34
N ILE A 56 -14.54 -2.15 9.14
CA ILE A 56 -15.09 -1.35 10.26
C ILE A 56 -16.05 -0.30 9.73
N ASN A 57 -15.68 0.40 8.65
CA ASN A 57 -16.54 1.42 8.07
C ASN A 57 -17.87 0.82 7.58
N ALA A 58 -17.82 -0.27 6.82
CA ALA A 58 -19.00 -0.97 6.31
C ALA A 58 -19.85 -1.57 7.43
N TRP A 59 -19.24 -2.00 8.53
CA TRP A 59 -19.97 -2.47 9.72
C TRP A 59 -20.83 -1.36 10.35
N HIS A 60 -20.34 -0.12 10.35
CA HIS A 60 -21.06 1.02 10.92
C HIS A 60 -22.05 1.67 9.96
N THR A 61 -21.73 1.78 8.66
CA THR A 61 -22.55 2.51 7.68
C THR A 61 -23.41 1.59 6.80
N GLY A 62 -23.08 0.30 6.73
CA GLY A 62 -23.70 -0.65 5.81
C GLY A 62 -23.29 -0.48 4.34
N GLN A 63 -22.34 0.40 4.04
CA GLN A 63 -21.93 0.74 2.68
C GLN A 63 -20.45 0.42 2.43
N TRP A 64 -20.13 0.07 1.18
CA TRP A 64 -18.78 -0.26 0.72
C TRP A 64 -18.19 0.78 -0.24
N ASP A 65 -18.81 1.96 -0.31
CA ASP A 65 -18.36 3.07 -1.13
C ASP A 65 -17.11 3.72 -0.54
N ILE A 66 -16.19 4.13 -1.42
CA ILE A 66 -14.90 4.71 -1.02
C ILE A 66 -15.08 6.10 -0.40
N THR A 67 -16.03 6.90 -0.89
CA THR A 67 -16.17 8.33 -0.51
C THR A 67 -16.77 8.55 0.87
N GLN A 68 -17.33 7.52 1.51
CA GLN A 68 -18.05 7.66 2.77
C GLN A 68 -17.28 7.04 3.92
N LEU A 69 -16.24 7.73 4.41
CA LEU A 69 -15.41 7.23 5.50
C LEU A 69 -15.69 8.01 6.79
N ASN A 70 -16.81 7.67 7.42
CA ASN A 70 -17.41 8.50 8.48
C ASN A 70 -17.00 8.09 9.90
N HIS A 71 -16.39 6.91 10.08
CA HIS A 71 -16.01 6.42 11.40
C HIS A 71 -14.57 6.85 11.78
N PRO A 72 -14.34 7.45 12.97
CA PRO A 72 -13.02 7.97 13.32
C PRO A 72 -11.96 6.87 13.37
N THR A 73 -12.30 5.67 13.85
CA THR A 73 -11.31 4.58 13.90
C THR A 73 -10.98 4.01 12.52
N SER A 74 -11.93 3.98 11.57
CA SER A 74 -11.63 3.55 10.19
C SER A 74 -10.74 4.58 9.51
N SER A 75 -10.96 5.88 9.75
CA SER A 75 -10.12 6.95 9.19
C SER A 75 -8.68 6.87 9.71
N LEU A 76 -8.50 6.59 11.00
CA LEU A 76 -7.18 6.39 11.59
C LEU A 76 -6.49 5.15 11.01
N LEU A 77 -7.20 4.04 10.89
CA LEU A 77 -6.63 2.83 10.30
C LEU A 77 -6.27 3.02 8.82
N LEU A 78 -7.13 3.68 8.04
CA LEU A 78 -6.84 3.97 6.64
C LEU A 78 -5.61 4.87 6.50
N THR A 79 -5.52 5.94 7.29
CA THR A 79 -4.36 6.86 7.25
C THR A 79 -3.07 6.15 7.64
N THR A 80 -3.10 5.29 8.66
CA THR A 80 -1.92 4.47 9.01
C THR A 80 -1.54 3.48 7.90
N ALA A 81 -2.52 2.83 7.26
CA ALA A 81 -2.29 1.92 6.14
C ALA A 81 -1.66 2.64 4.94
N ILE A 82 -2.17 3.82 4.58
CA ILE A 82 -1.62 4.64 3.49
C ILE A 82 -0.21 5.14 3.85
N ALA A 83 0.02 5.57 5.10
CA ALA A 83 1.33 6.00 5.57
C ALA A 83 2.37 4.87 5.47
N MET A 84 2.00 3.63 5.82
CA MET A 84 2.85 2.45 5.63
C MET A 84 3.14 2.19 4.15
N LYS A 85 2.12 2.20 3.28
CA LYS A 85 2.29 1.97 1.84
C LYS A 85 3.20 3.00 1.17
N LEU A 86 3.12 4.26 1.60
CA LEU A 86 3.95 5.37 1.07
C LEU A 86 5.35 5.48 1.71
N GLY A 87 5.59 4.79 2.83
CA GLY A 87 6.83 4.90 3.59
C GLY A 87 6.97 6.25 4.30
N LEU A 88 5.88 6.81 4.83
CA LEU A 88 5.91 8.03 5.65
C LEU A 88 6.42 7.74 7.06
N VAL A 89 6.87 8.78 7.78
CA VAL A 89 7.27 8.67 9.19
C VAL A 89 6.05 8.23 10.03
N PRO A 90 6.19 7.27 10.97
CA PRO A 90 7.40 6.54 11.39
C PRO A 90 7.69 5.24 10.60
N PHE A 91 6.89 4.88 9.60
CA PHE A 91 6.97 3.63 8.82
C PHE A 91 7.92 3.68 7.61
N HIS A 92 8.91 4.58 7.60
CA HIS A 92 9.79 4.81 6.46
C HIS A 92 10.95 3.81 6.34
N PHE A 93 11.23 3.02 7.38
CA PHE A 93 12.44 2.20 7.48
C PHE A 93 12.60 1.14 6.37
N TRP A 94 11.50 0.64 5.81
CA TRP A 94 11.58 -0.30 4.69
C TRP A 94 12.05 0.35 3.39
N PHE A 95 11.79 1.65 3.21
CA PHE A 95 11.94 2.32 1.93
C PHE A 95 13.40 2.47 1.48
N PRO A 96 14.35 2.96 2.31
CA PRO A 96 15.76 3.05 1.93
C PRO A 96 16.40 1.69 1.61
N GLU A 97 16.09 0.67 2.42
CA GLU A 97 16.67 -0.67 2.25
C GLU A 97 16.19 -1.34 0.96
N VAL A 98 14.91 -1.19 0.63
CA VAL A 98 14.33 -1.72 -0.63
C VAL A 98 14.90 -1.00 -1.85
N LEU A 99 15.06 0.33 -1.79
CA LEU A 99 15.69 1.07 -2.88
C LEU A 99 17.14 0.62 -3.11
N GLN A 100 17.90 0.39 -2.04
CA GLN A 100 19.30 -0.04 -2.15
C GLN A 100 19.47 -1.48 -2.63
N GLY A 101 18.53 -2.37 -2.33
CA GLY A 101 18.55 -3.77 -2.77
C GLY A 101 18.01 -4.00 -4.18
N SER A 102 17.36 -3.01 -4.79
CA SER A 102 16.65 -3.14 -6.07
C SER A 102 17.43 -2.51 -7.24
N PRO A 103 17.22 -2.97 -8.50
CA PRO A 103 17.81 -2.32 -9.66
C PRO A 103 17.24 -0.90 -9.86
N LEU A 104 18.05 0.00 -10.44
CA LEU A 104 17.72 1.42 -10.58
C LEU A 104 16.34 1.70 -11.20
N ILE A 105 15.96 0.95 -12.24
CA ILE A 105 14.66 1.10 -12.90
C ILE A 105 13.51 0.80 -11.94
N THR A 106 13.63 -0.25 -11.12
CA THR A 106 12.60 -0.61 -10.14
C THR A 106 12.55 0.35 -8.97
N ALA A 107 13.70 0.89 -8.55
CA ALA A 107 13.78 1.95 -7.55
C ALA A 107 13.09 3.23 -8.03
N MET A 108 13.26 3.61 -9.30
CA MET A 108 12.53 4.73 -9.90
C MET A 108 11.03 4.47 -9.94
N LEU A 109 10.59 3.26 -10.29
CA LEU A 109 9.18 2.91 -10.35
C LEU A 109 8.53 2.92 -8.94
N LEU A 110 9.22 2.40 -7.93
CA LEU A 110 8.80 2.43 -6.52
C LEU A 110 8.69 3.86 -5.97
N SER A 111 9.60 4.74 -6.35
CA SER A 111 9.61 6.12 -5.86
C SER A 111 8.59 7.03 -6.54
N THR A 112 8.08 6.65 -7.72
CA THR A 112 7.16 7.49 -8.52
C THR A 112 5.78 6.84 -8.67
N VAL A 113 5.65 5.86 -9.57
CA VAL A 113 4.38 5.26 -10.00
C VAL A 113 3.66 4.61 -8.82
N MET A 114 4.38 3.93 -7.94
CA MET A 114 3.78 3.22 -6.81
C MET A 114 3.23 4.10 -5.71
N LYS A 115 3.60 5.38 -5.71
CA LYS A 115 3.01 6.37 -4.79
C LYS A 115 1.65 6.84 -5.27
N PHE A 116 1.36 6.76 -6.57
CA PHE A 116 0.13 7.32 -7.13
C PHE A 116 -1.15 6.65 -6.60
N PRO A 117 -1.30 5.31 -6.59
CA PRO A 117 -2.55 4.69 -6.15
C PRO A 117 -2.90 4.98 -4.67
N PRO A 118 -1.98 4.85 -3.69
CA PRO A 118 -2.28 5.20 -2.30
C PRO A 118 -2.66 6.68 -2.12
N ILE A 119 -2.01 7.59 -2.86
CA ILE A 119 -2.34 9.02 -2.83
C ILE A 119 -3.75 9.26 -3.36
N THR A 120 -4.16 8.59 -4.45
CA THR A 120 -5.53 8.73 -4.96
C THR A 120 -6.60 8.27 -3.97
N ILE A 121 -6.35 7.19 -3.22
CA ILE A 121 -7.29 6.71 -2.19
C ILE A 121 -7.38 7.72 -1.04
N TYR A 122 -6.25 8.29 -0.62
CA TYR A 122 -6.25 9.34 0.39
C TYR A 122 -7.12 10.53 -0.03
N PHE A 123 -6.96 11.04 -1.25
CA PHE A 123 -7.77 12.15 -1.75
C PHE A 123 -9.26 11.84 -1.93
N LEU A 124 -9.63 10.59 -2.20
CA LEU A 124 -11.03 10.20 -2.33
C LEU A 124 -11.73 10.05 -0.96
N THR A 125 -10.96 9.97 0.12
CA THR A 125 -11.47 9.71 1.48
C THR A 125 -11.29 10.88 2.44
N SER A 126 -10.50 11.90 2.05
CA SER A 126 -10.34 13.18 2.74
C SER A 126 -11.47 14.15 2.43
#